data_AF-A0A1B1N061-F1
#
_entry.id   AF-A0A1B1N061-F1
#
_cell.length_a   1.000
_cell.length_b   1.000
_cell.length_c   1.000
_cell.angle_alpha   90.00
_cell.angle_beta   90.00
_cell.angle_gamma   90.00
#
_symmetry.space_group_name_H-M   'P 1'
#
loop_
_entity.id
_entity.type
_entity.pdbx_description
1 polymer ?
#
loop_
_entity_poly.entity_id
_entity_poly.type
_entity_poly.pdbx_seq_one_letter_code
_entity_poly.pdbx_strand_id
1 'polypeptide(L)'
;MTVLENNRTAPFTLRIEQELLIQHEQEKSYPEITFQVPDQVEKIEVCYRYPKNEQTVVDIGLRSPERLIGWSGGARERFFVGLEKATPGYLAGPLKPGQWSVMLGAYRIPEEGCRVSVEILLTLQHERWLKGDLHAHTRHSDGSYTPEQAMELSLGKGLDYLALTDHNTASQNRFAHAGHEELLLIPGVELTSYKGHANLLGHPDSLEDFRVLTREQAAAQLEKARDKGALISLNHPFDESCPWEFGFDVPYDAVEVWNGPWRELNETAVRWWQEQLAQGQRIVAVGGSDVHRTEAYMSHGTPTAYVLAGSETAGAIIEGIRRGAVVISMEANETFMDFRAGQTRVGGTVTAVEGEEVTFEIQIRGAVQDRIGLWSDRGLEQEWNVEHKQDIVLNLPGDRLFYRLEARRFLPEHNIEVMSCLTNPIYLERQGASS
;
A
#
# COMPACT_ATOMS: atom_id res chain seq x y z
N MET A 1 30.84 24.89 -8.59
CA MET A 1 29.76 23.90 -8.84
C MET A 1 30.47 22.61 -9.21
N THR A 2 30.80 21.81 -8.21
CA THR A 2 31.47 20.52 -8.40
C THR A 2 30.50 19.49 -7.86
N VAL A 3 29.71 18.90 -8.76
CA VAL A 3 28.83 17.78 -8.40
C VAL A 3 29.76 16.59 -8.20
N LEU A 4 30.08 16.27 -6.95
CA LEU A 4 30.76 15.04 -6.61
C LEU A 4 29.70 13.92 -6.59
N GLU A 5 29.45 13.33 -7.76
CA GLU A 5 28.79 12.04 -7.87
C GLU A 5 29.75 10.96 -7.35
N ASN A 6 29.61 10.52 -6.10
CA ASN A 6 30.01 9.18 -5.69
C ASN A 6 29.48 8.79 -4.30
N ASN A 7 28.41 7.98 -4.28
CA ASN A 7 28.38 6.64 -3.68
C ASN A 7 26.94 6.13 -3.63
N ARG A 8 26.61 5.19 -4.54
CA ARG A 8 25.45 4.29 -4.55
C ARG A 8 24.23 4.78 -3.75
N THR A 9 23.56 5.81 -4.22
CA THR A 9 22.17 6.03 -3.82
C THR A 9 21.32 4.89 -4.37
N ALA A 10 20.27 4.49 -3.64
CA ALA A 10 19.27 3.56 -4.17
C ALA A 10 18.78 4.06 -5.54
N PRO A 11 18.38 3.18 -6.48
CA PRO A 11 18.08 3.55 -7.88
C PRO A 11 17.04 4.67 -8.04
N PHE A 12 16.27 4.97 -6.99
CA PHE A 12 15.21 5.97 -6.95
C PHE A 12 15.51 7.13 -6.00
N THR A 13 16.77 7.34 -5.60
CA THR A 13 17.15 8.42 -4.68
C THR A 13 18.23 9.31 -5.28
N LEU A 14 17.99 10.62 -5.25
CA LEU A 14 18.99 11.64 -5.56
C LEU A 14 19.49 12.24 -4.25
N ARG A 15 20.82 12.27 -4.07
CA ARG A 15 21.47 12.86 -2.89
C ARG A 15 22.15 14.16 -3.28
N ILE A 16 21.89 15.20 -2.49
CA ILE A 16 22.50 16.52 -2.64
C ILE A 16 23.15 16.88 -1.31
N GLU A 17 24.43 17.20 -1.34
CA GLU A 17 25.18 17.69 -0.19
C GLU A 17 25.62 19.12 -0.45
N GLN A 18 25.37 20.00 0.51
CA GLN A 18 25.76 21.40 0.45
C GLN A 18 26.32 21.85 1.79
N GLU A 19 27.21 22.83 1.76
CA GLU A 19 27.70 23.49 2.96
C GLU A 19 27.49 24.98 2.85
N LEU A 20 27.15 25.60 3.98
CA LEU A 20 27.06 27.04 4.12
C LEU A 20 27.83 27.49 5.35
N LEU A 21 28.71 28.47 5.18
CA LEU A 21 29.29 29.21 6.30
C LEU A 21 28.39 30.40 6.61
N ILE A 22 27.70 30.36 7.75
CA ILE A 22 26.90 31.47 8.27
C ILE A 22 27.84 32.39 9.06
N GLN A 23 28.00 33.63 8.60
CA GLN A 23 28.82 34.64 9.27
C GLN A 23 28.10 35.22 10.50
N HIS A 24 28.84 35.76 11.47
CA HIS A 24 28.26 36.36 12.67
C HIS A 24 27.29 37.51 12.36
N GLU A 25 27.56 38.31 11.33
CA GLU A 25 26.69 39.41 10.89
C GLU A 25 25.33 38.93 10.35
N GLN A 26 25.21 37.63 10.06
CA GLN A 26 23.96 36.98 9.66
C GLN A 26 23.17 36.45 10.87
N GLU A 27 23.61 36.66 12.11
CA GLU A 27 22.80 36.34 13.28
C GLU A 27 21.43 37.06 13.20
N LYS A 28 20.37 36.37 13.60
CA LYS A 28 18.97 36.81 13.48
C LYS A 28 18.49 36.99 12.03
N SER A 29 19.11 36.27 11.09
CA SER A 29 18.64 36.17 9.71
C SER A 29 18.28 34.73 9.32
N TYR A 30 17.86 34.56 8.06
CA TYR A 30 17.45 33.27 7.49
C TYR A 30 18.24 32.94 6.22
N PRO A 31 19.53 32.57 6.32
CA PRO A 31 20.27 32.09 5.15
C PRO A 31 19.60 30.86 4.55
N GLU A 32 19.61 30.76 3.22
CA GLU A 32 18.97 29.67 2.48
C GLU A 32 19.99 28.88 1.67
N ILE A 33 19.79 27.56 1.63
CA ILE A 33 20.46 26.65 0.71
C ILE A 33 19.44 26.21 -0.33
N THR A 34 19.63 26.63 -1.58
CA THR A 34 18.72 26.32 -2.68
C THR A 34 19.08 25.00 -3.36
N PHE A 35 18.07 24.25 -3.79
CA PHE A 35 18.24 23.01 -4.55
C PHE A 35 17.11 22.81 -5.56
N GLN A 36 17.33 21.98 -6.56
CA GLN A 36 16.31 21.67 -7.58
C GLN A 36 15.61 20.36 -7.24
N VAL A 37 14.28 20.40 -7.28
CA VAL A 37 13.39 19.23 -7.18
C VAL A 37 12.92 18.89 -8.59
N PRO A 38 13.25 17.70 -9.13
CA PRO A 38 12.77 17.26 -10.44
C PRO A 38 11.30 16.82 -10.41
N ASP A 39 10.76 16.46 -11.57
CA ASP A 39 9.48 15.77 -11.66
C ASP A 39 9.47 14.45 -10.89
N GLN A 40 8.26 14.04 -10.46
CA GLN A 40 8.01 12.73 -9.83
C GLN A 40 8.76 12.48 -8.53
N VAL A 41 9.13 13.52 -7.77
CA VAL A 41 9.59 13.34 -6.38
C VAL A 41 8.39 13.01 -5.49
N GLU A 42 8.51 11.97 -4.66
CA GLU A 42 7.51 11.59 -3.66
C GLU A 42 7.92 11.93 -2.22
N LYS A 43 9.21 12.13 -1.96
CA LYS A 43 9.73 12.48 -0.63
C LYS A 43 10.97 13.35 -0.71
N ILE A 44 11.01 14.39 0.11
CA ILE A 44 12.20 15.20 0.40
C ILE A 44 12.58 14.92 1.86
N GLU A 45 13.78 14.39 2.09
CA GLU A 45 14.38 14.31 3.43
C GLU A 45 15.51 15.32 3.52
N VAL A 46 15.60 16.02 4.66
CA VAL A 46 16.67 16.97 4.92
C VAL A 46 17.29 16.65 6.27
N CYS A 47 18.61 16.58 6.30
CA CYS A 47 19.40 16.51 7.52
C CYS A 47 20.44 17.62 7.48
N TYR A 48 20.70 18.25 8.62
CA TYR A 48 21.78 19.23 8.77
C TYR A 48 22.67 18.91 9.97
N ARG A 49 23.92 19.33 9.90
CA ARG A 49 24.92 19.14 10.94
C ARG A 49 25.74 20.41 11.08
N TYR A 50 25.98 20.80 12.33
CA TYR A 50 26.78 21.96 12.70
C TYR A 50 27.29 21.77 14.14
N PRO A 51 28.31 22.52 14.60
CA PRO A 51 28.83 22.40 15.97
C PRO A 51 27.87 23.00 17.01
N LYS A 52 26.74 22.32 17.25
CA LYS A 52 25.66 22.76 18.16
C LYS A 52 26.14 22.87 19.60
N ASN A 53 25.99 24.06 20.18
CA ASN A 53 26.34 24.37 21.58
C ASN A 53 25.55 25.61 22.06
N GLU A 54 25.75 26.06 23.29
CA GLU A 54 25.02 27.21 23.87
C GLU A 54 25.22 28.54 23.11
N GLN A 55 26.33 28.66 22.37
CA GLN A 55 26.72 29.82 21.58
C GLN A 55 26.38 29.66 20.09
N THR A 56 26.02 28.45 19.64
CA THR A 56 25.74 28.15 18.23
C THR A 56 24.39 27.43 18.13
N VAL A 57 23.38 28.17 17.68
CA VAL A 57 22.02 27.67 17.48
C VAL A 57 21.58 28.03 16.07
N VAL A 58 21.42 27.00 15.24
CA VAL A 58 20.87 27.09 13.90
C VAL A 58 19.58 26.28 13.88
N ASP A 59 18.50 26.91 13.43
CA ASP A 59 17.20 26.28 13.23
C ASP A 59 17.07 25.79 11.79
N ILE A 60 16.14 24.87 11.53
CA ILE A 60 15.89 24.34 10.19
C ILE A 60 14.41 24.42 9.77
N GLY A 61 14.18 24.73 8.49
CA GLY A 61 12.88 24.64 7.85
C GLY A 61 12.97 24.42 6.34
N LEU A 62 11.82 24.29 5.70
CA LEU A 62 11.71 24.03 4.26
C LEU A 62 10.75 25.01 3.60
N ARG A 63 11.16 25.56 2.46
CA ARG A 63 10.36 26.42 1.60
C ARG A 63 10.30 25.86 0.19
N SER A 64 9.09 25.73 -0.35
CA SER A 64 8.86 25.40 -1.75
C SER A 64 8.92 26.67 -2.62
N PRO A 65 8.83 26.57 -3.95
CA PRO A 65 8.72 27.74 -4.82
C PRO A 65 7.56 28.68 -4.45
N GLU A 66 6.51 28.15 -3.82
CA GLU A 66 5.24 28.87 -3.61
C GLU A 66 5.01 29.33 -2.16
N ARG A 67 5.54 28.59 -1.17
CA ARG A 67 5.24 28.85 0.25
C ARG A 67 6.25 28.22 1.20
N LEU A 68 6.18 28.65 2.46
CA LEU A 68 6.77 27.90 3.57
C LEU A 68 6.02 26.56 3.73
N ILE A 69 6.79 25.48 3.86
CA ILE A 69 6.28 24.11 4.05
C ILE A 69 6.28 23.72 5.52
N GLY A 70 7.32 24.12 6.26
CA GLY A 70 7.40 23.85 7.70
C GLY A 70 8.68 24.34 8.34
N TRP A 71 8.71 24.23 9.66
CA TRP A 71 9.80 24.72 10.51
C TRP A 71 9.95 23.83 11.74
N SER A 72 11.18 23.46 12.10
CA SER A 72 11.48 22.64 13.27
C SER A 72 12.19 23.39 14.40
N GLY A 73 12.65 24.63 14.15
CA GLY A 73 13.62 25.24 15.05
C GLY A 73 14.88 24.38 15.17
N GLY A 74 15.59 24.48 16.30
CA GLY A 74 16.72 23.64 16.66
C GLY A 74 16.34 22.30 17.31
N ALA A 75 15.06 21.93 17.35
CA ALA A 75 14.58 20.73 18.05
C ALA A 75 14.88 19.42 17.30
N ARG A 76 15.01 19.49 15.97
CA ARG A 76 15.25 18.32 15.10
C ARG A 76 16.52 18.51 14.28
N GLU A 77 17.24 17.42 14.06
CA GLU A 77 18.41 17.33 13.17
C GLU A 77 18.06 16.84 11.76
N ARG A 78 16.85 16.30 11.61
CA ARG A 78 16.31 15.81 10.36
C ARG A 78 14.79 15.93 10.31
N PHE A 79 14.26 16.04 9.11
CA PHE A 79 12.82 15.96 8.82
C PHE A 79 12.59 15.42 7.42
N PHE A 80 11.34 15.07 7.11
CA PHE A 80 10.91 14.74 5.76
C PHE A 80 9.55 15.34 5.43
N VAL A 81 9.31 15.52 4.13
CA VAL A 81 8.03 15.90 3.55
C VAL A 81 7.75 15.00 2.35
N GLY A 82 6.60 14.36 2.34
CA GLY A 82 6.11 13.54 1.23
C GLY A 82 4.73 13.96 0.76
N LEU A 83 4.16 13.15 -0.13
CA LEU A 83 2.85 13.42 -0.75
C LEU A 83 1.70 13.41 0.26
N GLU A 84 1.66 12.41 1.16
CA GLU A 84 0.61 12.25 2.18
C GLU A 84 1.15 12.10 3.61
N LYS A 85 2.47 11.99 3.78
CA LYS A 85 3.15 11.89 5.07
C LYS A 85 4.20 12.98 5.22
N ALA A 86 4.32 13.56 6.41
CA ALA A 86 5.38 14.53 6.72
C ALA A 86 5.74 14.49 8.21
N THR A 87 6.94 14.94 8.55
CA THR A 87 7.33 15.16 9.94
C THR A 87 6.43 16.21 10.60
N PRO A 88 6.00 16.04 11.87
CA PRO A 88 5.21 17.05 12.58
C PRO A 88 5.88 18.42 12.56
N GLY A 89 5.13 19.44 12.16
CA GLY A 89 5.62 20.80 11.88
C GLY A 89 5.83 21.11 10.40
N TYR A 90 5.63 20.12 9.52
CA TYR A 90 5.66 20.28 8.06
C TYR A 90 4.34 19.84 7.43
N LEU A 91 4.05 20.42 6.27
CA LEU A 91 2.86 20.12 5.49
C LEU A 91 3.19 19.08 4.42
N ALA A 92 2.55 17.92 4.49
CA ALA A 92 2.50 16.98 3.37
C ALA A 92 1.71 17.59 2.21
N GLY A 93 1.98 17.12 1.00
CA GLY A 93 1.25 17.51 -0.20
C GLY A 93 2.07 17.40 -1.48
N PRO A 94 1.52 17.87 -2.62
CA PRO A 94 2.20 17.80 -3.91
C PRO A 94 3.58 18.46 -3.89
N LEU A 95 4.61 17.69 -4.24
CA LEU A 95 5.99 18.15 -4.32
C LEU A 95 6.29 18.71 -5.72
N LYS A 96 5.94 19.98 -5.93
CA LYS A 96 6.09 20.62 -7.24
C LYS A 96 7.56 20.70 -7.68
N PRO A 97 7.87 20.40 -8.95
CA PRO A 97 9.19 20.61 -9.51
C PRO A 97 9.63 22.07 -9.43
N GLY A 98 10.93 22.30 -9.32
CA GLY A 98 11.55 23.62 -9.36
C GLY A 98 12.50 23.88 -8.20
N GLN A 99 12.77 25.16 -7.94
CA GLN A 99 13.74 25.57 -6.93
C GLN A 99 13.13 25.59 -5.53
N TRP A 100 13.63 24.72 -4.66
CA TRP A 100 13.29 24.67 -3.24
C TRP A 100 14.43 25.26 -2.41
N SER A 101 14.17 25.52 -1.13
CA SER A 101 15.17 26.10 -0.23
C SER A 101 15.06 25.49 1.16
N VAL A 102 16.19 24.96 1.65
CA VAL A 102 16.37 24.69 3.08
C VAL A 102 16.65 26.02 3.74
N MET A 103 15.80 26.42 4.68
CA MET A 103 15.94 27.66 5.43
C MET A 103 16.69 27.36 6.73
N LEU A 104 17.73 28.13 7.00
CA LEU A 104 18.52 28.02 8.21
C LEU A 104 18.27 29.26 9.08
N GLY A 105 17.69 29.10 10.26
CA GLY A 105 17.49 30.22 11.18
C GLY A 105 18.74 30.45 11.99
N ALA A 106 19.50 31.52 11.71
CA ALA A 106 20.75 31.83 12.38
C ALA A 106 20.50 32.43 13.77
N TYR A 107 20.02 31.63 14.73
CA TYR A 107 19.55 32.12 16.02
C TYR A 107 20.68 32.60 16.94
N ARG A 108 21.80 31.89 17.01
CA ARG A 108 23.04 32.32 17.67
C ARG A 108 24.23 31.86 16.84
N ILE A 109 25.12 32.76 16.49
CA ILE A 109 26.29 32.46 15.66
C ILE A 109 27.53 33.04 16.34
N PRO A 110 28.60 32.27 16.55
CA PRO A 110 29.83 32.79 17.16
C PRO A 110 30.57 33.76 16.23
N GLU A 111 31.50 34.55 16.74
CA GLU A 111 32.24 35.57 15.96
C GLU A 111 32.97 34.96 14.76
N GLU A 112 33.51 33.75 14.89
CA GLU A 112 34.17 32.99 13.82
C GLU A 112 33.21 32.41 12.76
N GLY A 113 31.90 32.56 12.96
CA GLY A 113 30.86 31.98 12.11
C GLY A 113 30.58 30.50 12.37
N CYS A 114 29.54 29.97 11.73
CA CYS A 114 29.11 28.58 11.86
C CYS A 114 29.04 27.90 10.50
N ARG A 115 29.79 26.82 10.31
CA ARG A 115 29.65 25.95 9.14
C ARG A 115 28.52 24.96 9.37
N VAL A 116 27.55 24.97 8.47
CA VAL A 116 26.41 24.06 8.45
C VAL A 116 26.52 23.19 7.21
N SER A 117 26.56 21.88 7.39
CA SER A 117 26.49 20.90 6.31
C SER A 117 25.05 20.40 6.21
N VAL A 118 24.47 20.40 5.02
CA VAL A 118 23.09 19.98 4.75
C VAL A 118 23.10 18.85 3.71
N GLU A 119 22.46 17.74 4.06
CA GLU A 119 22.17 16.62 3.19
C GLU A 119 20.68 16.62 2.84
N ILE A 120 20.38 16.51 1.55
CA ILE A 120 19.03 16.45 1.01
C ILE A 120 18.91 15.16 0.21
N LEU A 121 17.91 14.34 0.53
CA LEU A 121 17.56 13.14 -0.21
C LEU A 121 16.21 13.36 -0.89
N LEU A 122 16.18 13.18 -2.21
CA LEU A 122 14.96 13.22 -3.00
C LEU A 122 14.64 11.79 -3.43
N THR A 123 13.55 11.23 -2.94
CA THR A 123 13.04 9.93 -3.40
C THR A 123 12.08 10.15 -4.55
N LEU A 124 12.35 9.51 -5.68
CA LEU A 124 11.49 9.50 -6.86
C LEU A 124 10.40 8.43 -6.71
N GLN A 125 9.23 8.71 -7.27
CA GLN A 125 8.15 7.74 -7.42
C GLN A 125 8.67 6.49 -8.14
N HIS A 126 8.32 5.33 -7.61
CA HIS A 126 8.73 4.04 -8.14
C HIS A 126 7.81 2.95 -7.61
N GLU A 127 7.62 1.90 -8.41
CA GLU A 127 6.81 0.77 -7.99
C GLU A 127 7.46 -0.02 -6.86
N ARG A 128 6.66 -0.30 -5.83
CA ARG A 128 7.05 -1.16 -4.71
C ARG A 128 5.82 -1.82 -4.09
N TRP A 129 6.05 -2.97 -3.47
CA TRP A 129 5.04 -3.67 -2.69
C TRP A 129 4.86 -2.94 -1.35
N LEU A 130 3.67 -2.41 -1.12
CA LEU A 130 3.25 -1.86 0.16
C LEU A 130 2.35 -2.89 0.86
N LYS A 131 2.59 -3.09 2.15
CA LYS A 131 1.86 -4.04 2.99
C LYS A 131 0.78 -3.33 3.78
N GLY A 132 -0.41 -3.89 3.86
CA GLY A 132 -1.42 -3.30 4.72
C GLY A 132 -2.63 -4.16 4.92
N ASP A 133 -3.60 -3.55 5.58
CA ASP A 133 -4.89 -4.15 5.88
C ASP A 133 -5.99 -3.32 5.23
N LEU A 134 -6.87 -4.01 4.47
CA LEU A 134 -7.94 -3.39 3.70
C LEU A 134 -9.29 -3.42 4.40
N HIS A 135 -9.38 -4.05 5.58
CA HIS A 135 -10.63 -4.21 6.32
C HIS A 135 -10.35 -4.26 7.83
N ALA A 136 -10.72 -3.22 8.57
CA ALA A 136 -10.51 -3.14 10.02
C ALA A 136 -11.46 -2.14 10.70
N HIS A 137 -11.80 -2.43 11.96
CA HIS A 137 -12.82 -1.69 12.72
C HIS A 137 -12.24 -0.98 13.93
N THR A 138 -12.80 0.18 14.26
CA THR A 138 -12.39 0.99 15.41
C THR A 138 -13.59 1.25 16.33
N ARG A 139 -13.37 2.00 17.42
CA ARG A 139 -14.44 2.46 18.32
C ARG A 139 -15.42 3.44 17.67
N HIS A 140 -15.24 3.78 16.40
CA HIS A 140 -16.17 4.60 15.63
C HIS A 140 -17.38 3.80 15.13
N SER A 141 -17.28 2.47 15.10
CA SER A 141 -18.40 1.53 14.95
C SER A 141 -18.46 0.57 16.16
N ASP A 142 -18.10 -0.69 15.97
CA ASP A 142 -18.22 -1.77 16.96
C ASP A 142 -16.87 -2.42 17.32
N GLY A 143 -15.78 -1.88 16.78
CA GLY A 143 -14.42 -2.18 17.19
C GLY A 143 -14.09 -1.67 18.61
N SER A 144 -13.07 -2.26 19.21
CA SER A 144 -12.62 -1.97 20.58
C SER A 144 -11.35 -1.11 20.62
N TYR A 145 -10.60 -1.03 19.53
CA TYR A 145 -9.40 -0.21 19.40
C TYR A 145 -9.76 1.23 19.03
N THR A 146 -9.10 2.22 19.66
CA THR A 146 -9.11 3.57 19.08
C THR A 146 -8.36 3.55 17.74
N PRO A 147 -8.62 4.50 16.83
CA PRO A 147 -7.85 4.60 15.58
C PRO A 147 -6.34 4.64 15.81
N GLU A 148 -5.88 5.36 16.85
CA GLU A 148 -4.45 5.42 17.20
C GLU A 148 -3.90 4.06 17.65
N GLN A 149 -4.67 3.29 18.43
CA GLN A 149 -4.26 1.94 18.82
C GLN A 149 -4.19 1.00 17.61
N ALA A 150 -5.15 1.10 16.69
CA ALA A 150 -5.13 0.32 15.45
C ALA A 150 -3.89 0.66 14.60
N MET A 151 -3.52 1.94 14.54
CA MET A 151 -2.32 2.41 13.87
C MET A 151 -1.03 1.88 14.52
N GLU A 152 -0.91 1.98 15.85
CA GLU A 152 0.24 1.46 16.60
C GLU A 152 0.41 -0.06 16.40
N LEU A 153 -0.68 -0.82 16.45
CA LEU A 153 -0.67 -2.26 16.22
C LEU A 153 -0.27 -2.62 14.78
N SER A 154 -0.76 -1.86 13.80
CA SER A 154 -0.42 -2.01 12.39
C SER A 154 1.07 -1.74 12.14
N LEU A 155 1.61 -0.66 12.71
CA LEU A 155 3.04 -0.33 12.66
C LEU A 155 3.90 -1.40 13.36
N GLY A 156 3.47 -1.87 14.52
CA GLY A 156 4.15 -2.94 15.26
C GLY A 156 4.26 -4.25 14.47
N LYS A 157 3.37 -4.48 13.51
CA LYS A 157 3.40 -5.60 12.56
C LYS A 157 4.18 -5.31 11.27
N GLY A 158 4.65 -4.09 11.09
CA GLY A 158 5.36 -3.66 9.88
C GLY A 158 4.45 -3.46 8.68
N LEU A 159 3.20 -3.01 8.90
CA LEU A 159 2.33 -2.54 7.83
C LEU A 159 2.71 -1.12 7.39
N ASP A 160 2.59 -0.86 6.10
CA ASP A 160 2.80 0.44 5.46
C ASP A 160 1.49 1.24 5.37
N TYR A 161 0.34 0.56 5.34
CA TYR A 161 -0.98 1.20 5.30
C TYR A 161 -2.07 0.45 6.09
N LEU A 162 -3.14 1.19 6.43
CA LEU A 162 -4.36 0.68 7.06
C LEU A 162 -5.58 1.37 6.45
N ALA A 163 -6.57 0.61 5.99
CA ALA A 163 -7.89 1.11 5.64
C ALA A 163 -8.77 1.23 6.88
N LEU A 164 -9.48 2.35 7.00
CA LEU A 164 -10.43 2.59 8.08
C LEU A 164 -11.85 2.33 7.59
N THR A 165 -12.47 1.22 8.00
CA THR A 165 -13.71 0.71 7.39
C THR A 165 -14.83 0.51 8.40
N ASP A 166 -14.92 1.37 9.41
CA ASP A 166 -16.01 1.30 10.40
C ASP A 166 -17.41 1.24 9.74
N HIS A 167 -18.31 0.45 10.33
CA HIS A 167 -19.65 0.21 9.78
C HIS A 167 -20.48 1.48 9.66
N ASN A 168 -20.96 1.76 8.44
CA ASN A 168 -21.95 2.80 8.13
C ASN A 168 -21.63 4.22 8.64
N THR A 169 -20.35 4.49 8.92
CA THR A 169 -19.87 5.77 9.48
C THR A 169 -18.52 6.13 8.88
N ALA A 170 -18.30 7.43 8.70
CA ALA A 170 -17.06 7.99 8.18
C ALA A 170 -16.30 8.84 9.23
N SER A 171 -16.76 8.83 10.48
CA SER A 171 -16.23 9.74 11.52
C SER A 171 -14.75 9.50 11.86
N GLN A 172 -14.25 8.28 11.63
CA GLN A 172 -12.85 7.87 11.69
C GLN A 172 -12.00 8.44 10.56
N ASN A 173 -12.57 8.80 9.40
CA ASN A 173 -11.80 9.29 8.25
C ASN A 173 -11.11 10.64 8.52
N ARG A 174 -11.47 11.33 9.62
CA ARG A 174 -10.71 12.50 10.11
C ARG A 174 -9.25 12.17 10.42
N PHE A 175 -8.94 10.92 10.81
CA PHE A 175 -7.58 10.46 11.06
C PHE A 175 -6.80 10.30 9.75
N ALA A 176 -7.44 9.76 8.72
CA ALA A 176 -6.86 9.73 7.37
C ALA A 176 -6.58 11.14 6.83
N HIS A 177 -7.47 12.10 7.11
CA HIS A 177 -7.25 13.50 6.74
C HIS A 177 -6.14 14.19 7.55
N ALA A 178 -6.03 13.90 8.84
CA ALA A 178 -4.96 14.44 9.69
C ALA A 178 -3.57 13.90 9.30
N GLY A 179 -3.54 12.68 8.74
CA GLY A 179 -2.32 11.99 8.35
C GLY A 179 -1.56 11.39 9.54
N HIS A 180 -0.58 10.53 9.23
CA HIS A 180 0.35 9.98 10.19
C HIS A 180 1.76 9.97 9.59
N GLU A 181 2.81 10.10 10.42
CA GLU A 181 4.17 10.21 9.91
C GLU A 181 4.71 8.88 9.36
N GLU A 182 4.24 7.75 9.88
CA GLU A 182 4.79 6.43 9.52
C GLU A 182 3.81 5.55 8.74
N LEU A 183 2.50 5.69 8.96
CA LEU A 183 1.47 4.79 8.43
C LEU A 183 0.56 5.54 7.46
N LEU A 184 0.34 4.99 6.30
CA LEU A 184 -0.61 5.55 5.35
C LEU A 184 -2.04 5.11 5.70
N LEU A 185 -2.96 6.05 5.84
CA LEU A 185 -4.35 5.76 6.16
C LEU A 185 -5.22 5.91 4.92
N ILE A 186 -5.94 4.84 4.57
CA ILE A 186 -6.88 4.85 3.45
C ILE A 186 -8.27 5.17 4.03
N PRO A 187 -8.89 6.30 3.66
CA PRO A 187 -10.23 6.61 4.12
C PRO A 187 -11.22 5.61 3.52
N GLY A 188 -12.21 5.18 4.31
CA GLY A 188 -13.21 4.24 3.85
C GLY A 188 -14.42 4.17 4.77
N VAL A 189 -15.31 3.25 4.45
CA VAL A 189 -16.47 2.88 5.24
C VAL A 189 -16.90 1.50 4.76
N GLU A 190 -17.32 0.65 5.68
CA GLU A 190 -18.04 -0.55 5.30
C GLU A 190 -19.53 -0.23 5.21
N LEU A 191 -20.11 -0.35 4.02
CA LEU A 191 -21.55 -0.42 3.86
C LEU A 191 -22.00 -1.74 4.47
N THR A 192 -22.76 -1.67 5.55
CA THR A 192 -23.25 -2.82 6.30
C THR A 192 -24.77 -2.85 6.24
N SER A 193 -25.31 -3.83 5.52
CA SER A 193 -26.75 -4.05 5.36
C SER A 193 -27.15 -5.46 5.83
N TYR A 194 -28.44 -5.72 5.95
CA TYR A 194 -28.95 -7.05 6.31
C TYR A 194 -28.70 -8.14 5.26
N LYS A 195 -28.21 -7.78 4.07
CA LYS A 195 -28.08 -8.67 2.90
C LYS A 195 -26.66 -8.67 2.31
N GLY A 196 -25.68 -8.23 3.10
CA GLY A 196 -24.28 -8.22 2.70
C GLY A 196 -23.60 -6.90 2.98
N HIS A 197 -22.27 -6.96 2.96
CA HIS A 197 -21.39 -5.84 3.26
C HIS A 197 -20.45 -5.53 2.09
N ALA A 198 -20.02 -4.27 2.00
CA ALA A 198 -19.02 -3.84 1.03
C ALA A 198 -18.17 -2.68 1.54
N ASN A 199 -16.85 -2.79 1.39
CA ASN A 199 -15.93 -1.68 1.65
C ASN A 199 -15.94 -0.68 0.48
N LEU A 200 -16.05 0.60 0.83
CA LEU A 200 -16.02 1.74 -0.09
C LEU A 200 -14.78 2.60 0.21
N LEU A 201 -13.66 2.28 -0.44
CA LEU A 201 -12.32 2.75 -0.09
C LEU A 201 -11.85 3.94 -0.94
N GLY A 202 -11.00 4.80 -0.38
CA GLY A 202 -10.29 5.87 -1.10
C GLY A 202 -11.02 7.21 -1.16
N HIS A 203 -12.22 7.32 -0.59
CA HIS A 203 -12.93 8.60 -0.46
C HIS A 203 -13.52 8.75 0.96
N PRO A 204 -13.31 9.90 1.65
CA PRO A 204 -13.68 10.07 3.05
C PRO A 204 -15.19 10.08 3.32
N ASP A 205 -16.01 10.30 2.30
CA ASP A 205 -17.47 10.35 2.40
C ASP A 205 -18.12 9.54 1.26
N SER A 206 -17.79 8.25 1.17
CA SER A 206 -18.21 7.38 0.05
C SER A 206 -19.60 6.77 0.19
N LEU A 207 -20.20 6.74 1.40
CA LEU A 207 -21.51 6.14 1.67
C LEU A 207 -22.57 7.21 1.94
N GLU A 208 -23.63 7.24 1.14
CA GLU A 208 -24.76 8.17 1.37
C GLU A 208 -25.89 7.55 2.23
N ASP A 209 -26.27 6.29 1.95
CA ASP A 209 -27.32 5.60 2.70
C ASP A 209 -27.08 4.09 2.71
N PHE A 210 -26.98 3.50 3.90
CA PHE A 210 -26.73 2.08 4.09
C PHE A 210 -28.01 1.22 4.02
N ARG A 211 -29.20 1.83 4.02
CA ARG A 211 -30.49 1.12 4.11
C ARG A 211 -30.89 0.52 2.76
N VAL A 212 -30.11 -0.45 2.29
CA VAL A 212 -30.32 -1.20 1.05
C VAL A 212 -30.97 -2.55 1.36
N LEU A 213 -32.08 -2.87 0.69
CA LEU A 213 -32.86 -4.11 0.90
C LEU A 213 -33.05 -4.92 -0.40
N THR A 214 -32.74 -4.29 -1.53
CA THR A 214 -32.88 -4.84 -2.88
C THR A 214 -31.57 -4.66 -3.64
N ARG A 215 -31.36 -5.50 -4.65
CA ARG A 215 -30.19 -5.42 -5.52
C ARG A 215 -30.07 -4.06 -6.19
N GLU A 216 -31.19 -3.50 -6.65
CA GLU A 216 -31.21 -2.21 -7.35
C GLU A 216 -30.79 -1.07 -6.41
N GLN A 217 -31.19 -1.13 -5.13
CA GLN A 217 -30.74 -0.17 -4.12
C GLN A 217 -29.25 -0.31 -3.82
N ALA A 218 -28.76 -1.55 -3.66
CA ALA A 218 -27.34 -1.81 -3.47
C ALA A 218 -26.54 -1.27 -4.66
N ALA A 219 -26.90 -1.64 -5.88
CA ALA A 219 -26.25 -1.16 -7.10
C ALA A 219 -26.23 0.37 -7.20
N ALA A 220 -27.34 1.04 -6.87
CA ALA A 220 -27.40 2.50 -6.89
C ALA A 220 -26.47 3.16 -5.85
N GLN A 221 -26.34 2.60 -4.65
CA GLN A 221 -25.42 3.12 -3.63
C GLN A 221 -23.96 2.87 -4.00
N LEU A 222 -23.67 1.68 -4.56
CA LEU A 222 -22.35 1.33 -5.06
C LEU A 222 -21.93 2.25 -6.23
N GLU A 223 -22.81 2.55 -7.18
CA GLU A 223 -22.52 3.53 -8.26
C GLU A 223 -22.20 4.92 -7.72
N LYS A 224 -22.97 5.41 -6.74
CA LYS A 224 -22.67 6.71 -6.11
C LYS A 224 -21.29 6.74 -5.44
N ALA A 225 -20.89 5.66 -4.79
CA ALA A 225 -19.56 5.55 -4.21
C ALA A 225 -18.48 5.57 -5.31
N ARG A 226 -18.70 4.83 -6.40
CA ARG A 226 -17.82 4.84 -7.58
C ARG A 226 -17.71 6.22 -8.24
N ASP A 227 -18.80 6.96 -8.35
CA ASP A 227 -18.82 8.33 -8.90
C ASP A 227 -17.97 9.31 -8.07
N LYS A 228 -17.84 9.07 -6.77
CA LYS A 228 -16.92 9.79 -5.87
C LYS A 228 -15.47 9.30 -5.99
N GLY A 229 -15.20 8.33 -6.85
CA GLY A 229 -13.89 7.72 -7.07
C GLY A 229 -13.52 6.62 -6.06
N ALA A 230 -14.48 6.14 -5.26
CA ALA A 230 -14.22 5.05 -4.33
C ALA A 230 -13.95 3.72 -5.06
N LEU A 231 -13.14 2.87 -4.45
CA LEU A 231 -13.01 1.46 -4.83
C LEU A 231 -14.01 0.63 -4.03
N ILE A 232 -14.67 -0.30 -4.71
CA ILE A 232 -15.73 -1.13 -4.14
C ILE A 232 -15.23 -2.56 -4.00
N SER A 233 -15.11 -3.03 -2.76
CA SER A 233 -14.83 -4.42 -2.43
C SER A 233 -16.07 -5.07 -1.82
N LEU A 234 -16.56 -6.16 -2.40
CA LEU A 234 -17.60 -6.96 -1.75
C LEU A 234 -16.95 -7.80 -0.65
N ASN A 235 -17.37 -7.60 0.61
CA ASN A 235 -16.71 -8.19 1.76
C ASN A 235 -17.28 -9.57 2.05
N HIS A 236 -16.39 -10.48 2.47
CA HIS A 236 -16.68 -11.85 2.94
C HIS A 236 -18.00 -12.45 2.41
N PRO A 237 -18.19 -12.54 1.07
CA PRO A 237 -19.52 -12.74 0.48
C PRO A 237 -20.15 -14.09 0.79
N PHE A 238 -19.35 -15.05 1.26
CA PHE A 238 -19.75 -16.40 1.64
C PHE A 238 -19.74 -16.64 3.16
N ASP A 239 -19.66 -15.58 3.97
CA ASP A 239 -19.88 -15.69 5.41
C ASP A 239 -21.32 -16.16 5.72
N GLU A 240 -21.50 -17.05 6.70
CA GLU A 240 -22.80 -17.61 7.03
C GLU A 240 -23.72 -16.62 7.78
N SER A 241 -23.13 -15.67 8.51
CA SER A 241 -23.84 -14.69 9.33
C SER A 241 -24.18 -13.42 8.55
N CYS A 242 -23.29 -12.99 7.66
CA CYS A 242 -23.45 -11.79 6.82
C CYS A 242 -23.13 -12.06 5.34
N PRO A 243 -23.82 -13.01 4.68
CA PRO A 243 -23.57 -13.32 3.26
C PRO A 243 -23.92 -12.15 2.35
N TRP A 244 -23.29 -12.10 1.18
CA TRP A 244 -23.68 -11.19 0.11
C TRP A 244 -24.85 -11.76 -0.70
N GLU A 245 -26.05 -11.21 -0.50
CA GLU A 245 -27.31 -11.71 -1.09
C GLU A 245 -27.81 -10.89 -2.28
N PHE A 246 -27.12 -9.82 -2.67
CA PHE A 246 -27.56 -8.95 -3.78
C PHE A 246 -27.17 -9.49 -5.16
N GLY A 247 -26.42 -10.59 -5.23
CA GLY A 247 -25.85 -11.10 -6.47
C GLY A 247 -24.58 -10.36 -6.91
N PHE A 248 -23.81 -10.98 -7.81
CA PHE A 248 -22.55 -10.43 -8.33
C PHE A 248 -22.74 -9.64 -9.64
N ASP A 249 -23.97 -9.31 -9.99
CA ASP A 249 -24.31 -8.43 -11.11
C ASP A 249 -24.62 -7.01 -10.61
N VAL A 250 -23.76 -6.53 -9.72
CA VAL A 250 -23.75 -5.17 -9.16
C VAL A 250 -22.40 -4.52 -9.51
N PRO A 251 -22.24 -3.20 -9.39
CA PRO A 251 -20.97 -2.55 -9.66
C PRO A 251 -20.01 -2.77 -8.48
N TYR A 252 -18.96 -3.57 -8.68
CA TYR A 252 -17.84 -3.72 -7.77
C TYR A 252 -16.52 -3.79 -8.54
N ASP A 253 -15.40 -3.60 -7.83
CA ASP A 253 -14.05 -3.60 -8.40
C ASP A 253 -13.21 -4.79 -7.87
N ALA A 254 -13.48 -5.24 -6.64
CA ALA A 254 -12.80 -6.36 -6.01
C ALA A 254 -13.75 -7.21 -5.15
N VAL A 255 -13.31 -8.41 -4.79
CA VAL A 255 -13.99 -9.30 -3.84
C VAL A 255 -13.01 -9.74 -2.77
N GLU A 256 -13.42 -9.65 -1.51
CA GLU A 256 -12.69 -10.19 -0.39
C GLU A 256 -12.82 -11.72 -0.38
N VAL A 257 -11.77 -12.41 -0.83
CA VAL A 257 -11.72 -13.88 -0.84
C VAL A 257 -11.04 -14.44 0.41
N TRP A 258 -10.43 -13.57 1.20
CA TRP A 258 -9.77 -13.91 2.45
C TRP A 258 -10.09 -12.87 3.52
N ASN A 259 -11.05 -13.21 4.38
CA ASN A 259 -11.44 -12.42 5.54
C ASN A 259 -10.93 -13.09 6.83
N GLY A 260 -10.20 -12.32 7.64
CA GLY A 260 -9.66 -12.76 8.92
C GLY A 260 -8.80 -14.04 8.84
N PRO A 261 -8.76 -14.87 9.90
CA PRO A 261 -8.04 -16.14 9.86
C PRO A 261 -8.63 -17.08 8.81
N TRP A 262 -7.81 -17.96 8.24
CA TRP A 262 -8.25 -18.90 7.21
C TRP A 262 -9.32 -19.87 7.73
N ARG A 263 -10.42 -20.02 6.97
CA ARG A 263 -11.67 -20.73 7.33
C ARG A 263 -12.34 -21.29 6.07
N GLU A 264 -13.34 -22.16 6.22
CA GLU A 264 -14.08 -22.77 5.10
C GLU A 264 -14.78 -21.73 4.19
N LEU A 265 -15.24 -20.60 4.74
CA LEU A 265 -15.81 -19.51 3.94
C LEU A 265 -14.79 -18.96 2.94
N ASN A 266 -13.51 -18.89 3.32
CA ASN A 266 -12.42 -18.40 2.49
C ASN A 266 -12.09 -19.44 1.39
N GLU A 267 -12.13 -20.75 1.70
CA GLU A 267 -12.04 -21.82 0.69
C GLU A 267 -13.17 -21.72 -0.35
N THR A 268 -14.40 -21.46 0.12
CA THR A 268 -15.57 -21.28 -0.74
C THR A 268 -15.40 -20.06 -1.63
N ALA A 269 -14.91 -18.95 -1.08
CA ALA A 269 -14.65 -17.72 -1.82
C ALA A 269 -13.58 -17.90 -2.90
N VAL A 270 -12.46 -18.55 -2.59
CA VAL A 270 -11.38 -18.83 -3.57
C VAL A 270 -11.84 -19.80 -4.65
N ARG A 271 -12.63 -20.83 -4.31
CA ARG A 271 -13.22 -21.75 -5.29
C ARG A 271 -14.14 -21.03 -6.25
N TRP A 272 -15.09 -20.25 -5.73
CA TRP A 272 -15.97 -19.43 -6.55
C TRP A 272 -15.17 -18.48 -7.44
N TRP A 273 -14.17 -17.77 -6.88
CA TRP A 273 -13.33 -16.86 -7.64
C TRP A 273 -12.59 -17.56 -8.77
N GLN A 274 -11.99 -18.74 -8.51
CA GLN A 274 -11.36 -19.58 -9.53
C GLN A 274 -12.34 -19.96 -10.66
N GLU A 275 -13.58 -20.33 -10.33
CA GLU A 275 -14.62 -20.66 -11.32
C GLU A 275 -14.98 -19.45 -12.19
N GLN A 276 -15.05 -18.25 -11.62
CA GLN A 276 -15.29 -17.03 -12.38
C GLN A 276 -14.12 -16.69 -13.31
N LEU A 277 -12.87 -16.83 -12.81
CA LEU A 277 -11.68 -16.62 -13.63
C LEU A 277 -11.62 -17.62 -14.81
N ALA A 278 -11.96 -18.89 -14.59
CA ALA A 278 -12.00 -19.91 -15.64
C ALA A 278 -13.06 -19.64 -16.71
N GLN A 279 -14.10 -18.87 -16.38
CA GLN A 279 -15.10 -18.35 -17.32
C GLN A 279 -14.63 -17.07 -18.06
N GLY A 280 -13.39 -16.63 -17.83
CA GLY A 280 -12.81 -15.45 -18.46
C GLY A 280 -13.11 -14.13 -17.75
N GLN A 281 -13.73 -14.15 -16.57
CA GLN A 281 -13.89 -12.95 -15.76
C GLN A 281 -12.54 -12.49 -15.20
N ARG A 282 -12.38 -11.18 -14.99
CA ARG A 282 -11.18 -10.59 -14.40
C ARG A 282 -11.52 -9.91 -13.08
N ILE A 283 -11.81 -10.73 -12.06
CA ILE A 283 -12.21 -10.25 -10.73
C ILE A 283 -10.95 -10.15 -9.86
N VAL A 284 -10.73 -8.99 -9.25
CA VAL A 284 -9.62 -8.79 -8.31
C VAL A 284 -9.96 -9.44 -6.97
N ALA A 285 -9.08 -10.32 -6.50
CA ALA A 285 -9.13 -10.86 -5.14
C ALA A 285 -8.37 -9.95 -4.17
N VAL A 286 -9.01 -9.61 -3.05
CA VAL A 286 -8.39 -8.91 -1.90
C VAL A 286 -8.60 -9.68 -0.61
N GLY A 287 -7.93 -9.25 0.45
CA GLY A 287 -8.11 -9.76 1.80
C GLY A 287 -7.94 -8.66 2.84
N GLY A 288 -8.56 -8.85 4.00
CA GLY A 288 -8.53 -7.92 5.11
C GLY A 288 -8.83 -8.63 6.43
N SER A 289 -8.34 -8.07 7.54
CA SER A 289 -8.39 -8.77 8.83
C SER A 289 -9.77 -8.81 9.47
N ASP A 290 -10.59 -7.79 9.17
CA ASP A 290 -11.91 -7.58 9.78
C ASP A 290 -11.83 -7.58 11.31
N VAL A 291 -10.73 -7.03 11.82
CA VAL A 291 -10.43 -7.06 13.24
C VAL A 291 -11.29 -6.03 13.98
N HIS A 292 -11.99 -6.52 15.00
CA HIS A 292 -12.81 -5.71 15.89
C HIS A 292 -12.19 -5.58 17.28
N ARG A 293 -11.55 -6.65 17.74
CA ARG A 293 -11.05 -6.76 19.12
C ARG A 293 -9.93 -7.78 19.20
N THR A 294 -9.32 -7.87 20.38
CA THR A 294 -8.33 -8.90 20.65
C THR A 294 -9.02 -10.25 20.63
N GLU A 295 -8.75 -11.04 19.59
CA GLU A 295 -9.22 -12.41 19.43
C GLU A 295 -8.05 -13.31 19.05
N ALA A 296 -8.18 -14.61 19.34
CA ALA A 296 -7.14 -15.55 18.97
C ALA A 296 -7.02 -15.63 17.44
N TYR A 297 -5.79 -15.54 16.92
CA TYR A 297 -5.47 -15.66 15.49
C TYR A 297 -6.08 -14.57 14.59
N MET A 298 -6.63 -13.49 15.18
CA MET A 298 -7.14 -12.34 14.45
C MET A 298 -6.45 -11.07 14.97
N SER A 299 -5.89 -10.31 14.05
CA SER A 299 -5.24 -9.03 14.34
C SER A 299 -5.03 -8.26 13.04
N HIS A 300 -4.81 -6.95 13.12
CA HIS A 300 -4.57 -6.10 11.96
C HIS A 300 -3.54 -6.72 11.00
N GLY A 301 -3.82 -6.74 9.70
CA GLY A 301 -2.95 -7.36 8.69
C GLY A 301 -2.90 -8.89 8.74
N THR A 302 -3.95 -9.55 9.23
CA THR A 302 -4.11 -11.02 9.14
C THR A 302 -5.45 -11.34 8.46
N PRO A 303 -5.49 -11.46 7.11
CA PRO A 303 -4.36 -11.44 6.18
C PRO A 303 -3.78 -10.04 5.89
N THR A 304 -2.54 -10.00 5.42
CA THR A 304 -1.90 -8.81 4.86
C THR A 304 -2.10 -8.75 3.36
N ALA A 305 -2.61 -7.63 2.86
CA ALA A 305 -2.62 -7.32 1.44
C ALA A 305 -1.32 -6.61 1.06
N TYR A 306 -0.57 -7.19 0.14
CA TYR A 306 0.56 -6.57 -0.55
C TYR A 306 0.05 -5.97 -1.85
N VAL A 307 0.18 -4.66 -2.01
CA VAL A 307 -0.25 -3.94 -3.20
C VAL A 307 0.95 -3.29 -3.88
N LEU A 308 1.11 -3.54 -5.18
CA LEU A 308 2.14 -2.89 -5.96
C LEU A 308 1.67 -1.47 -6.33
N ALA A 309 2.27 -0.48 -5.68
CA ALA A 309 1.93 0.93 -5.83
C ALA A 309 3.12 1.72 -6.38
N GLY A 310 2.85 2.73 -7.22
CA GLY A 310 3.88 3.61 -7.79
C GLY A 310 4.39 4.70 -6.84
N SER A 311 3.73 4.89 -5.70
CA SER A 311 4.09 5.85 -4.65
C SER A 311 3.41 5.49 -3.32
N GLU A 312 3.91 6.06 -2.23
CA GLU A 312 3.31 5.97 -0.89
C GLU A 312 2.12 6.95 -0.71
N THR A 313 1.02 6.67 -1.41
CA THR A 313 -0.22 7.47 -1.36
C THR A 313 -1.43 6.56 -1.40
N ALA A 314 -2.52 6.93 -0.71
CA ALA A 314 -3.75 6.15 -0.70
C ALA A 314 -4.27 5.92 -2.13
N GLY A 315 -4.21 6.96 -2.98
CA GLY A 315 -4.60 6.87 -4.39
C GLY A 315 -3.80 5.85 -5.20
N ALA A 316 -2.47 5.77 -5.00
CA ALA A 316 -1.64 4.79 -5.71
C ALA A 316 -1.89 3.34 -5.26
N ILE A 317 -2.23 3.12 -3.99
CA ILE A 317 -2.66 1.80 -3.50
C ILE A 317 -3.99 1.42 -4.12
N ILE A 318 -4.99 2.31 -4.07
CA ILE A 318 -6.30 2.07 -4.68
C ILE A 318 -6.16 1.73 -6.16
N GLU A 319 -5.32 2.45 -6.91
CA GLU A 319 -5.05 2.14 -8.31
C GLU A 319 -4.33 0.80 -8.49
N GLY A 320 -3.38 0.45 -7.62
CA GLY A 320 -2.75 -0.87 -7.60
C GLY A 320 -3.78 -2.01 -7.44
N ILE A 321 -4.77 -1.82 -6.55
CA ILE A 321 -5.87 -2.78 -6.36
C ILE A 321 -6.74 -2.85 -7.62
N ARG A 322 -7.13 -1.72 -8.23
CA ARG A 322 -7.94 -1.73 -9.47
C ARG A 322 -7.27 -2.51 -10.60
N ARG A 323 -5.94 -2.47 -10.69
CA ARG A 323 -5.16 -3.23 -11.67
C ARG A 323 -5.02 -4.72 -11.32
N GLY A 324 -5.48 -5.16 -10.15
CA GLY A 324 -5.28 -6.51 -9.64
C GLY A 324 -3.84 -6.79 -9.20
N ALA A 325 -3.03 -5.76 -8.97
CA ALA A 325 -1.63 -5.89 -8.56
C ALA A 325 -1.52 -6.18 -7.06
N VAL A 326 -2.17 -7.26 -6.62
CA VAL A 326 -2.38 -7.62 -5.22
C VAL A 326 -1.93 -9.06 -4.97
N VAL A 327 -1.15 -9.25 -3.91
CA VAL A 327 -0.80 -10.55 -3.32
C VAL A 327 -1.27 -10.54 -1.88
N ILE A 328 -1.98 -11.57 -1.45
CA ILE A 328 -2.51 -11.70 -0.09
C ILE A 328 -1.62 -12.70 0.63
N SER A 329 -1.06 -12.32 1.78
CA SER A 329 -0.29 -13.21 2.65
C SER A 329 -1.01 -13.40 3.98
N MET A 330 -0.75 -14.51 4.65
CA MET A 330 -1.26 -14.77 6.00
C MET A 330 -0.89 -13.63 6.96
N GLU A 331 0.34 -13.11 6.88
CA GLU A 331 0.81 -11.95 7.66
C GLU A 331 1.96 -11.20 6.93
N ALA A 332 2.33 -10.02 7.44
CA ALA A 332 3.26 -9.06 6.80
C ALA A 332 4.72 -9.50 6.65
N ASN A 333 5.12 -10.61 7.28
CA ASN A 333 6.46 -11.20 7.20
C ASN A 333 6.42 -12.71 6.93
N GLU A 334 5.29 -13.19 6.43
CA GLU A 334 5.07 -14.59 6.09
C GLU A 334 5.36 -14.86 4.61
N THR A 335 4.83 -15.96 4.09
CA THR A 335 5.03 -16.36 2.70
C THR A 335 4.54 -15.29 1.75
N PHE A 336 5.43 -14.87 0.86
CA PHE A 336 5.15 -13.89 -0.17
C PHE A 336 5.69 -14.39 -1.50
N MET A 337 4.84 -14.36 -2.52
CA MET A 337 5.15 -14.82 -3.87
C MET A 337 5.05 -13.66 -4.86
N ASP A 338 6.21 -13.16 -5.28
CA ASP A 338 6.28 -12.16 -6.34
C ASP A 338 6.28 -12.86 -7.72
N PHE A 339 5.16 -12.77 -8.43
CA PHE A 339 4.93 -13.47 -9.69
C PHE A 339 4.94 -12.51 -10.88
N ARG A 340 5.75 -12.82 -11.91
CA ARG A 340 5.90 -11.98 -13.09
C ARG A 340 6.16 -12.77 -14.37
N ALA A 341 5.94 -12.11 -15.50
CA ALA A 341 6.38 -12.51 -16.84
C ALA A 341 6.98 -11.29 -17.54
N GLY A 342 8.31 -11.29 -17.71
CA GLY A 342 9.04 -10.10 -18.14
C GLY A 342 8.85 -8.93 -17.17
N GLN A 343 8.29 -7.82 -17.65
CA GLN A 343 7.94 -6.65 -16.81
C GLN A 343 6.51 -6.71 -16.25
N THR A 344 5.67 -7.63 -16.74
CA THR A 344 4.28 -7.76 -16.31
C THR A 344 4.21 -8.53 -14.99
N ARG A 345 3.48 -8.01 -14.01
CA ARG A 345 3.21 -8.67 -12.72
C ARG A 345 1.73 -9.07 -12.61
N VAL A 346 1.36 -9.69 -11.49
CA VAL A 346 -0.03 -10.04 -11.14
C VAL A 346 -0.99 -8.88 -11.40
N GLY A 347 -2.18 -9.20 -11.91
CA GLY A 347 -3.17 -8.25 -12.41
C GLY A 347 -2.94 -7.82 -13.88
N GLY A 348 -1.70 -7.91 -14.37
CA GLY A 348 -1.33 -7.54 -15.73
C GLY A 348 -1.67 -8.59 -16.79
N THR A 349 -1.50 -8.21 -18.05
CA THR A 349 -1.73 -9.08 -19.22
C THR A 349 -0.43 -9.24 -20.02
N VAL A 350 -0.16 -10.45 -20.47
CA VAL A 350 0.93 -10.78 -21.39
C VAL A 350 0.34 -11.26 -22.70
N THR A 351 0.89 -10.78 -23.82
CA THR A 351 0.54 -11.31 -25.14
C THR A 351 1.23 -12.65 -25.36
N ALA A 352 0.46 -13.69 -25.67
CA ALA A 352 0.95 -15.02 -25.97
C ALA A 352 0.70 -15.38 -27.44
N VAL A 353 1.68 -16.04 -28.06
CA VAL A 353 1.56 -16.60 -29.41
C VAL A 353 1.05 -18.03 -29.29
N GLU A 354 0.11 -18.41 -30.16
CA GLU A 354 -0.46 -19.76 -30.15
C GLU A 354 0.63 -20.82 -30.39
N GLY A 355 0.69 -21.82 -29.50
CA GLY A 355 1.67 -22.90 -29.57
C GLY A 355 3.04 -22.56 -28.97
N GLU A 356 3.26 -21.33 -28.50
CA GLU A 356 4.48 -20.93 -27.81
C GLU A 356 4.32 -20.96 -26.28
N GLU A 357 5.44 -21.07 -25.58
CA GLU A 357 5.51 -20.96 -24.12
C GLU A 357 5.82 -19.52 -23.72
N VAL A 358 5.25 -19.08 -22.60
CA VAL A 358 5.57 -17.82 -21.95
C VAL A 358 6.44 -18.11 -20.74
N THR A 359 7.55 -17.37 -20.61
CA THR A 359 8.44 -17.49 -19.45
C THR A 359 7.91 -16.66 -18.27
N PHE A 360 7.71 -17.34 -17.15
CA PHE A 360 7.33 -16.75 -15.88
C PHE A 360 8.45 -16.89 -14.85
N GLU A 361 8.53 -15.92 -13.96
CA GLU A 361 9.45 -15.90 -12.84
C GLU A 361 8.66 -15.76 -11.53
N ILE A 362 9.02 -16.56 -10.54
CA ILE A 362 8.42 -16.56 -9.22
C ILE A 362 9.54 -16.34 -8.20
N GLN A 363 9.42 -15.28 -7.39
CA GLN A 363 10.29 -15.09 -6.24
C GLN A 363 9.50 -15.35 -4.95
N ILE A 364 9.87 -16.44 -4.27
CA ILE A 364 9.20 -16.90 -3.05
C ILE A 364 10.07 -16.55 -1.85
N ARG A 365 9.48 -15.90 -0.84
CA ARG A 365 10.13 -15.49 0.41
C ARG A 365 9.25 -15.88 1.58
N GLY A 366 9.84 -16.10 2.76
CA GLY A 366 9.09 -16.33 4.00
C GLY A 366 8.28 -17.63 4.04
N ALA A 367 8.59 -18.61 3.18
CA ALA A 367 7.98 -19.93 3.25
C ALA A 367 8.45 -20.69 4.51
N VAL A 368 7.59 -21.56 5.03
CA VAL A 368 7.90 -22.45 6.16
C VAL A 368 7.35 -23.85 5.83
N GLN A 369 8.04 -24.53 4.90
CA GLN A 369 7.60 -25.81 4.33
C GLN A 369 6.24 -25.72 3.63
N ASP A 370 6.02 -24.64 2.91
CA ASP A 370 4.77 -24.36 2.22
C ASP A 370 4.67 -25.18 0.92
N ARG A 371 3.46 -25.67 0.63
CA ARG A 371 3.11 -26.31 -0.64
C ARG A 371 2.56 -25.27 -1.60
N ILE A 372 3.25 -25.05 -2.72
CA ILE A 372 2.92 -24.05 -3.72
C ILE A 372 2.22 -24.73 -4.89
N GLY A 373 1.03 -24.23 -5.25
CA GLY A 373 0.26 -24.65 -6.40
C GLY A 373 0.22 -23.57 -7.48
N LEU A 374 0.49 -23.96 -8.73
CA LEU A 374 0.29 -23.15 -9.93
C LEU A 374 -1.06 -23.52 -10.56
N TRP A 375 -1.94 -22.53 -10.71
CA TRP A 375 -3.30 -22.70 -11.21
C TRP A 375 -3.52 -21.94 -12.52
N SER A 376 -4.37 -22.48 -13.38
CA SER A 376 -4.86 -21.86 -14.63
C SER A 376 -6.38 -21.96 -14.74
N ASP A 377 -6.95 -21.58 -15.88
CA ASP A 377 -8.36 -21.87 -16.23
C ASP A 377 -8.69 -23.38 -16.26
N ARG A 378 -7.67 -24.26 -16.29
CA ARG A 378 -7.82 -25.72 -16.27
C ARG A 378 -7.65 -26.34 -14.88
N GLY A 379 -7.50 -25.52 -13.84
CA GLY A 379 -7.29 -25.98 -12.47
C GLY A 379 -5.81 -26.00 -12.07
N LEU A 380 -5.45 -26.89 -11.14
CA LEU A 380 -4.08 -27.07 -10.66
C LEU A 380 -3.22 -27.73 -11.75
N GLU A 381 -2.17 -27.04 -12.18
CA GLU A 381 -1.27 -27.49 -13.26
C GLU A 381 0.01 -28.12 -12.69
N GLN A 382 0.58 -27.52 -11.64
CA GLN A 382 1.81 -27.96 -10.99
C GLN A 382 1.78 -27.68 -9.50
N GLU A 383 2.48 -28.50 -8.73
CA GLU A 383 2.60 -28.34 -7.27
C GLU A 383 4.01 -28.76 -6.80
N TRP A 384 4.57 -28.03 -5.84
CA TRP A 384 5.86 -28.35 -5.22
C TRP A 384 5.98 -27.76 -3.81
N ASN A 385 6.95 -28.23 -3.03
CA ASN A 385 7.20 -27.73 -1.67
C ASN A 385 8.37 -26.74 -1.62
N VAL A 386 8.27 -25.74 -0.75
CA VAL A 386 9.29 -24.70 -0.54
C VAL A 386 9.56 -24.54 0.95
N GLU A 387 10.80 -24.76 1.37
CA GLU A 387 11.16 -24.70 2.80
C GLU A 387 11.31 -23.28 3.32
N HIS A 388 11.94 -22.38 2.56
CA HIS A 388 12.27 -21.02 3.01
C HIS A 388 12.16 -19.97 1.91
N LYS A 389 13.10 -20.01 0.96
CA LYS A 389 13.20 -19.08 -0.16
C LYS A 389 13.51 -19.88 -1.42
N GLN A 390 12.85 -19.53 -2.51
CA GLN A 390 13.15 -20.09 -3.82
C GLN A 390 12.88 -19.05 -4.91
N ASP A 391 13.74 -19.03 -5.93
CA ASP A 391 13.49 -18.31 -7.17
C ASP A 391 13.28 -19.37 -8.26
N ILE A 392 12.18 -19.29 -9.00
CA ILE A 392 11.76 -20.30 -9.98
C ILE A 392 11.51 -19.61 -11.31
N VAL A 393 11.95 -20.24 -12.40
CA VAL A 393 11.61 -19.86 -13.77
C VAL A 393 10.82 -21.02 -14.39
N LEU A 394 9.62 -20.73 -14.89
CA LEU A 394 8.75 -21.70 -15.55
C LEU A 394 8.48 -21.23 -16.98
N ASN A 395 8.57 -22.14 -17.94
CA ASN A 395 8.02 -21.91 -19.27
C ASN A 395 6.67 -22.62 -19.31
N LEU A 396 5.60 -21.86 -19.51
CA LEU A 396 4.23 -22.34 -19.40
C LEU A 396 3.48 -22.12 -20.72
N PRO A 397 2.55 -23.03 -21.09
CA PRO A 397 1.76 -22.89 -22.31
C PRO A 397 1.05 -21.53 -22.44
N GLY A 398 1.19 -20.89 -23.61
CA GLY A 398 0.54 -19.62 -23.93
C GLY A 398 -0.97 -19.70 -24.23
N ASP A 399 -1.57 -20.89 -24.15
CA ASP A 399 -2.97 -21.16 -24.54
C ASP A 399 -3.96 -21.09 -23.37
N ARG A 400 -3.51 -20.76 -22.15
CA ARG A 400 -4.34 -20.53 -20.96
C ARG A 400 -4.94 -19.13 -20.95
N LEU A 401 -5.96 -18.91 -20.13
CA LEU A 401 -6.53 -17.58 -19.88
C LEU A 401 -5.71 -16.79 -18.86
N PHE A 402 -5.14 -17.49 -17.87
CA PHE A 402 -4.33 -16.91 -16.82
C PHE A 402 -3.45 -17.96 -16.15
N TYR A 403 -2.48 -17.48 -15.37
CA TYR A 403 -1.84 -18.25 -14.31
C TYR A 403 -1.92 -17.49 -12.97
N ARG A 404 -2.12 -18.21 -11.87
CA ARG A 404 -2.03 -17.67 -10.49
C ARG A 404 -1.33 -18.68 -9.58
N LEU A 405 -0.88 -18.22 -8.42
CA LEU A 405 -0.24 -19.06 -7.42
C LEU A 405 -1.05 -19.04 -6.13
N GLU A 406 -1.05 -20.17 -5.43
CA GLU A 406 -1.46 -20.27 -4.03
C GLU A 406 -0.45 -21.10 -3.24
N ALA A 407 -0.22 -20.73 -1.99
CA ALA A 407 0.65 -21.42 -1.06
C ALA A 407 -0.19 -21.92 0.12
N ARG A 408 0.02 -23.18 0.50
CA ARG A 408 -0.66 -23.84 1.60
C ARG A 408 0.36 -24.24 2.66
N ARG A 409 0.03 -24.04 3.94
CA ARG A 409 0.87 -24.43 5.07
C ARG A 409 0.11 -25.33 6.02
N PHE A 410 0.71 -26.45 6.38
CA PHE A 410 0.20 -27.29 7.47
C PHE A 410 0.65 -26.71 8.82
N LEU A 411 -0.30 -26.48 9.72
CA LEU A 411 -0.07 -26.00 11.09
C LEU A 411 -0.25 -27.19 12.07
N PRO A 412 0.85 -27.83 12.53
CA PRO A 412 0.78 -29.04 13.35
C PRO A 412 0.02 -28.84 14.68
N GLU A 413 0.13 -27.66 15.28
CA GLU A 413 -0.52 -27.28 16.53
C GLU A 413 -2.05 -27.29 16.46
N HIS A 414 -2.60 -27.15 15.24
CA HIS A 414 -4.03 -27.12 14.98
C HIS A 414 -4.49 -28.31 14.13
N ASN A 415 -3.55 -29.08 13.56
CA ASN A 415 -3.81 -30.18 12.64
C ASN A 415 -4.71 -29.74 11.46
N ILE A 416 -4.39 -28.58 10.90
CA ILE A 416 -5.09 -27.99 9.75
C ILE A 416 -4.08 -27.54 8.70
N GLU A 417 -4.52 -27.50 7.45
CA GLU A 417 -3.81 -26.82 6.38
C GLU A 417 -4.52 -25.49 6.10
N VAL A 418 -3.77 -24.41 6.02
CA VAL A 418 -4.28 -23.07 5.76
C VAL A 418 -3.64 -22.47 4.52
N MET A 419 -4.32 -21.51 3.90
CA MET A 419 -3.66 -20.63 2.93
C MET A 419 -2.60 -19.80 3.64
N SER A 420 -1.39 -19.74 3.08
CA SER A 420 -0.31 -18.87 3.55
C SER A 420 -0.04 -17.69 2.62
N CYS A 421 -0.31 -17.85 1.32
CA CYS A 421 -0.19 -16.79 0.32
C CYS A 421 -1.08 -17.08 -0.90
N LEU A 422 -1.69 -16.04 -1.48
CA LEU A 422 -2.52 -16.12 -2.68
C LEU A 422 -2.18 -14.94 -3.61
N THR A 423 -1.90 -15.20 -4.89
CA THR A 423 -1.68 -14.12 -5.87
C THR A 423 -2.94 -13.89 -6.70
N ASN A 424 -3.17 -12.64 -7.11
CA ASN A 424 -4.00 -12.41 -8.29
C ASN A 424 -3.35 -13.01 -9.56
N PRO A 425 -4.10 -13.20 -10.66
CA PRO A 425 -3.58 -13.85 -11.85
C PRO A 425 -2.73 -12.92 -12.72
N ILE A 426 -1.78 -13.47 -13.47
CA ILE A 426 -1.29 -12.85 -14.70
C ILE A 426 -2.14 -13.40 -15.84
N TYR A 427 -2.77 -12.52 -16.60
CA TYR A 427 -3.65 -12.89 -17.72
C TYR A 427 -2.85 -13.07 -19.01
N LEU A 428 -3.32 -13.97 -19.86
CA LEU A 428 -2.76 -14.19 -21.18
C LEU A 428 -3.78 -13.74 -22.23
N GLU A 429 -3.33 -12.94 -23.18
CA GLU A 429 -4.11 -12.54 -24.34
C GLU A 429 -3.47 -13.11 -25.60
N ARG A 430 -4.26 -13.85 -26.38
CA ARG A 430 -3.74 -14.46 -27.61
C ARG A 430 -3.55 -13.37 -28.66
N GLN A 431 -2.36 -13.30 -29.23
CA GLN A 431 -2.16 -12.53 -30.44
C GLN A 431 -2.98 -13.19 -31.55
N GLY A 432 -4.05 -12.54 -32.00
CA GLY A 432 -4.81 -13.05 -33.14
C GLY A 432 -3.87 -13.26 -34.31
N ALA A 433 -3.89 -14.44 -34.91
CA ALA A 433 -3.22 -14.67 -36.19
C ALA A 433 -3.76 -13.60 -37.15
N SER A 434 -2.92 -12.64 -37.52
CA SER A 434 -3.18 -11.78 -38.66
C SER A 434 -3.33 -12.71 -39.85
N SER A 435 -4.58 -12.95 -40.24
CA SER A 435 -5.00 -13.81 -41.35
C SER A 435 -4.45 -13.32 -42.69
#